data_AF-A0A1V5K2I1-F1
#
_entry.id   AF-A0A1V5K2I1-F1
#
_cell.length_a   1.000
_cell.length_b   1.000
_cell.length_c   1.000
_cell.angle_alpha   90.00
_cell.angle_beta   90.00
_cell.angle_gamma   90.00
#
_symmetry.space_group_name_H-M   'P 1'
#
loop_
_entity.id
_entity.type
_entity.pdbx_description
1 polymer ?
#
loop_
_entity_poly.entity_id
_entity_poly.type
_entity_poly.pdbx_seq_one_letter_code
_entity_poly.pdbx_strand_id
1 'polypeptide(L)'
;MFRVANMTLGIELATDVWYPEVGRIHALQGADLIIALTAVPAPYTVWRQTAGLWQIAQANQVFGIEASLSGSWLGTTYHGRSRAFAPVECTEGGRGVLAEITSDSESDDFVVQLDTDMLKKARAAFPVFGHFNIDLYVDRLADAYLTTRTVKVATPVERRR
;
A
#
# COMPACT_ATOMS: atom_id res chain seq x y z
N MET A 1 -1.47 -8.41 11.02
CA MET A 1 -2.39 -8.99 10.02
C MET A 1 -3.67 -9.44 10.69
N PHE A 2 -4.82 -9.12 10.10
CA PHE A 2 -6.14 -9.48 10.61
C PHE A 2 -6.88 -10.27 9.54
N ARG A 3 -7.64 -11.30 9.92
CA ARG A 3 -8.50 -12.02 8.97
C ARG A 3 -9.92 -11.50 9.09
N VAL A 4 -10.48 -11.01 7.99
CA VAL A 4 -11.83 -10.48 7.92
C VAL A 4 -12.52 -11.12 6.72
N ALA A 5 -13.61 -11.85 6.98
CA ALA A 5 -14.24 -12.71 5.98
C ALA A 5 -13.21 -13.62 5.26
N ASN A 6 -13.15 -13.56 3.93
CA ASN A 6 -12.23 -14.33 3.09
C ASN A 6 -10.93 -13.57 2.74
N MET A 7 -10.64 -12.44 3.38
CA MET A 7 -9.48 -11.60 3.09
C MET A 7 -8.54 -11.48 4.29
N THR A 8 -7.27 -11.26 4.00
CA THR A 8 -6.28 -10.85 5.01
C THR A 8 -5.98 -9.36 4.89
N LEU A 9 -6.09 -8.66 6.02
CA LEU A 9 -5.96 -7.21 6.14
C LEU A 9 -4.64 -6.82 6.82
N GLY A 10 -3.93 -5.88 6.18
CA GLY A 10 -2.86 -5.07 6.77
C GLY A 10 -3.37 -3.66 7.10
N ILE A 11 -2.76 -3.02 8.10
CA ILE A 11 -3.05 -1.63 8.46
C ILE A 11 -1.73 -0.85 8.42
N GLU A 12 -1.79 0.32 7.80
CA GLU A 12 -0.69 1.28 7.71
C GLU A 12 -1.12 2.61 8.34
N LEU A 13 -0.25 3.23 9.14
CA LEU A 13 -0.56 4.44 9.89
C LEU A 13 0.27 5.62 9.41
N ALA A 14 -0.40 6.76 9.24
CA ALA A 14 0.19 8.04 8.90
C ALA A 14 1.16 7.95 7.71
N THR A 15 2.46 7.89 7.98
CA THR A 15 3.50 7.96 6.96
C THR A 15 3.91 6.62 6.37
N ASP A 16 3.43 5.51 6.92
CA ASP A 16 3.79 4.16 6.50
C ASP A 16 3.60 3.94 4.99
N VAL A 17 2.54 4.52 4.41
CA VAL A 17 2.21 4.41 2.99
C VAL A 17 3.27 4.92 2.02
N TRP A 18 4.21 5.76 2.49
CA TRP A 18 5.33 6.25 1.66
C TRP A 18 6.60 5.41 1.79
N TYR A 19 6.59 4.38 2.64
CA TYR A 19 7.68 3.41 2.77
C TYR A 19 7.27 2.12 2.05
N PRO A 20 7.78 1.86 0.83
CA PRO A 20 7.35 0.71 0.04
C PRO A 20 7.59 -0.63 0.74
N GLU A 21 8.57 -0.69 1.66
CA GLU A 21 8.86 -1.86 2.50
C GLU A 21 7.68 -2.25 3.38
N VAL A 22 6.92 -1.30 3.91
CA VAL A 22 5.80 -1.59 4.82
C VAL A 22 4.71 -2.33 4.06
N GLY A 23 4.30 -1.79 2.91
CA GLY A 23 3.34 -2.45 2.03
C GLY A 23 3.84 -3.79 1.51
N ARG A 24 5.14 -3.90 1.19
CA ARG A 24 5.76 -5.16 0.78
C ARG A 24 5.71 -6.21 1.89
N ILE A 25 5.98 -5.84 3.14
CA ILE A 25 5.93 -6.76 4.28
C ILE A 25 4.50 -7.28 4.46
N HIS A 26 3.49 -6.40 4.43
CA HIS A 26 2.08 -6.82 4.50
C HIS A 26 1.73 -7.81 3.38
N ALA A 27 2.13 -7.51 2.15
CA ALA A 27 1.83 -8.36 1.00
C ALA A 27 2.55 -9.73 1.06
N LEU A 28 3.81 -9.76 1.50
CA LEU A 28 4.56 -11.01 1.74
C LEU A 28 3.97 -11.84 2.89
N GLN A 29 3.32 -11.18 3.86
CA GLN A 29 2.53 -11.85 4.90
C GLN A 29 1.14 -12.30 4.43
N GLY A 30 0.82 -12.11 3.14
CA GLY A 30 -0.42 -12.56 2.51
C GLY A 30 -1.57 -11.57 2.58
N ALA A 31 -1.29 -10.26 2.70
CA ALA A 31 -2.35 -9.25 2.61
C ALA A 31 -3.08 -9.31 1.26
N ASP A 32 -4.40 -9.24 1.33
CA ASP A 32 -5.28 -9.00 0.19
C ASP A 32 -5.75 -7.54 0.16
N LEU A 33 -5.83 -6.89 1.32
CA LEU A 33 -6.21 -5.51 1.51
C LEU A 33 -5.25 -4.82 2.48
N ILE A 34 -4.85 -3.58 2.16
CA ILE A 34 -4.17 -2.67 3.07
C ILE A 34 -5.07 -1.46 3.30
N ILE A 35 -5.37 -1.18 4.58
CA ILE A 35 -6.06 0.04 4.98
C ILE A 35 -5.02 1.02 5.51
N ALA A 36 -4.91 2.19 4.88
CA ALA A 36 -4.08 3.28 5.33
C ALA A 36 -4.90 4.36 6.01
N LEU A 37 -4.54 4.69 7.24
CA LEU A 37 -5.12 5.81 7.99
C LEU A 37 -4.16 6.99 7.88
N THR A 38 -4.52 8.01 7.11
CA THR A 38 -3.61 9.11 6.75
C THR A 38 -4.13 10.47 7.21
N ALA A 39 -3.22 11.38 7.51
CA ALA A 39 -3.53 12.77 7.83
C ALA A 39 -2.42 13.65 7.22
N VAL A 40 -2.56 14.01 5.95
CA VAL A 40 -1.54 14.75 5.19
C VAL A 40 -1.80 16.26 5.28
N PRO A 41 -0.90 17.04 5.90
CA PRO A 41 -1.08 18.49 6.01
C PRO A 41 -1.05 19.16 4.63
N ALA A 42 -2.02 20.04 4.39
CA ALA A 42 -2.05 20.93 3.25
C ALA A 42 -0.97 22.04 3.40
N PRO A 43 -0.45 22.59 2.27
CA PRO A 43 -0.76 22.23 0.90
C PRO A 43 0.08 21.03 0.40
N TYR A 44 -0.51 20.20 -0.47
CA TYR A 44 0.22 19.19 -1.23
C TYR A 44 -0.43 18.89 -2.57
N THR A 45 0.37 18.38 -3.52
CA THR A 45 -0.13 17.95 -4.84
C THR A 45 -0.80 16.58 -4.72
N VAL A 46 -1.85 16.31 -5.51
CA VAL A 46 -2.49 14.98 -5.55
C VAL A 46 -1.49 13.85 -5.80
N TRP A 47 -0.40 14.14 -6.51
CA TRP A 47 0.68 13.21 -6.79
C TRP A 47 1.47 12.79 -5.55
N ARG A 48 1.67 13.68 -4.57
CA ARG A 48 2.33 13.31 -3.30
C ARG A 48 1.58 12.21 -2.57
N GLN A 49 0.26 12.31 -2.52
CA GLN A 49 -0.58 11.31 -1.85
C GLN A 49 -0.74 10.05 -2.71
N THR A 50 -0.85 10.20 -4.03
CA THR A 50 -0.87 9.06 -4.97
C THR A 50 0.43 8.25 -4.91
N ALA A 51 1.57 8.90 -4.65
CA ALA A 51 2.84 8.21 -4.45
C ALA A 51 2.88 7.33 -3.19
N GLY A 52 1.88 7.42 -2.30
CA GLY A 52 1.71 6.52 -1.16
C GLY A 52 0.99 5.23 -1.56
N LEU A 53 -0.22 5.03 -1.03
CA LEU A 53 -0.92 3.75 -1.08
C LEU A 53 -1.20 3.23 -2.50
N TRP A 54 -1.41 4.10 -3.50
CA TRP A 54 -1.64 3.62 -4.87
C TRP A 54 -0.43 2.85 -5.39
N GLN A 55 0.80 3.35 -5.17
CA GLN A 55 2.01 2.64 -5.59
C GLN A 55 2.16 1.29 -4.87
N ILE A 56 1.85 1.26 -3.56
CA ILE A 56 1.85 0.02 -2.77
C ILE A 56 0.86 -0.99 -3.35
N ALA A 57 -0.37 -0.57 -3.65
CA ALA A 57 -1.41 -1.43 -4.21
C ALA A 57 -0.95 -2.07 -5.54
N GLN A 58 -0.33 -1.27 -6.42
CA GLN A 58 0.17 -1.75 -7.71
C GLN A 58 1.38 -2.68 -7.55
N ALA A 59 2.41 -2.25 -6.79
CA ALA A 59 3.67 -2.99 -6.64
C ALA A 59 3.52 -4.32 -5.88
N ASN A 60 2.40 -4.52 -5.18
CA ASN A 60 2.12 -5.70 -4.38
C ASN A 60 0.89 -6.49 -4.83
N GLN A 61 0.13 -5.99 -5.81
CA GLN A 61 -1.13 -6.57 -6.26
C GLN A 61 -2.07 -6.89 -5.09
N VAL A 62 -2.40 -5.84 -4.34
CA VAL A 62 -3.34 -5.82 -3.21
C VAL A 62 -4.39 -4.74 -3.42
N PHE A 63 -5.54 -4.85 -2.77
CA PHE A 63 -6.44 -3.70 -2.63
C PHE A 63 -5.86 -2.69 -1.65
N GLY A 64 -6.14 -1.42 -1.87
CA GLY A 64 -5.78 -0.33 -0.97
C GLY A 64 -7.01 0.50 -0.60
N ILE A 65 -7.22 0.80 0.67
CA ILE A 65 -8.18 1.81 1.11
C ILE A 65 -7.43 2.87 1.89
N GLU A 66 -7.41 4.08 1.37
CA GLU A 66 -6.86 5.26 2.02
C GLU A 66 -8.01 6.03 2.66
N ALA A 67 -8.06 6.02 3.99
CA ALA A 67 -8.95 6.86 4.78
C ALA A 67 -8.14 8.06 5.30
N SER A 68 -8.44 9.24 4.76
CA SER A 68 -7.69 10.47 5.02
C SER A 68 -8.50 11.44 5.88
N LEU A 69 -7.84 12.05 6.88
CA LEU A 69 -8.39 13.16 7.63
C LEU A 69 -8.68 14.35 6.71
N SER A 70 -9.89 14.89 6.80
CA SER A 70 -10.39 16.10 6.13
C SER A 70 -10.58 17.24 7.14
N GLY A 71 -10.56 18.48 6.64
CA GLY A 71 -10.90 19.66 7.43
C GLY A 71 -9.71 20.29 8.17
N SER A 72 -9.99 21.11 9.19
CA SER A 72 -8.97 21.83 9.95
C SER A 72 -8.97 21.41 11.41
N TRP A 73 -7.80 21.02 11.92
CA TRP A 73 -7.61 20.59 13.29
C TRP A 73 -6.29 21.11 13.85
N LEU A 74 -6.32 21.67 15.07
CA LEU A 74 -5.15 22.24 15.76
C LEU A 74 -4.32 23.22 14.89
N GLY A 75 -5.00 24.05 14.09
CA GLY A 75 -4.35 25.03 13.20
C GLY A 75 -3.71 24.44 11.95
N THR A 76 -3.93 23.16 11.66
CA THR A 76 -3.48 22.47 10.44
C THR A 76 -4.68 22.08 9.59
N THR A 77 -4.61 22.32 8.28
CA THR A 77 -5.65 21.93 7.31
C THR A 77 -5.24 20.65 6.61
N TYR A 78 -6.22 19.77 6.35
CA TYR A 78 -6.05 18.48 5.70
C TYR A 78 -7.06 18.35 4.55
N HIS A 79 -6.60 17.92 3.37
CA HIS A 79 -7.44 17.84 2.17
C HIS A 79 -8.39 16.63 2.11
N GLY A 80 -8.30 15.63 3.02
CA GLY A 80 -9.35 14.61 3.11
C GLY A 80 -9.52 13.63 1.95
N ARG A 81 -8.60 13.62 0.98
CA ARG A 81 -8.68 12.88 -0.30
C ARG A 81 -8.60 11.36 -0.14
N SER A 82 -9.63 10.78 0.47
CA SER A 82 -9.77 9.35 0.70
C SER A 82 -10.07 8.62 -0.60
N ARG A 83 -9.46 7.45 -0.80
CA ARG A 83 -9.48 6.73 -2.09
C ARG A 83 -9.42 5.22 -1.90
N ALA A 84 -10.04 4.49 -2.81
CA ALA A 84 -9.93 3.04 -2.91
C ALA A 84 -9.20 2.64 -4.19
N PHE A 85 -8.28 1.68 -4.06
CA PHE A 85 -7.40 1.22 -5.11
C PHE A 85 -7.53 -0.29 -5.31
N ALA A 86 -7.35 -0.69 -6.56
CA ALA A 86 -7.15 -2.07 -6.96
C ALA A 86 -5.93 -2.15 -7.88
N PRO A 87 -5.37 -3.35 -8.12
CA PRO A 87 -4.39 -3.53 -9.17
C PRO A 87 -4.91 -2.99 -10.50
N VAL A 88 -4.06 -2.37 -11.31
CA VAL A 88 -4.46 -1.75 -12.59
C VAL A 88 -5.11 -2.76 -13.54
N GLU A 89 -4.70 -4.03 -13.47
CA GLU A 89 -5.28 -5.16 -14.21
C GLU A 89 -6.75 -5.41 -13.86
N CYS A 90 -7.21 -4.90 -12.71
CA CYS A 90 -8.57 -5.05 -12.21
C CYS A 90 -9.50 -3.88 -12.57
N THR A 91 -8.99 -2.80 -13.16
CA THR A 91 -9.77 -1.58 -13.41
C THR A 91 -9.90 -1.26 -14.89
N GLU A 92 -11.09 -0.84 -15.30
CA GLU A 92 -11.31 -0.32 -16.66
C GLU A 92 -10.41 0.91 -16.90
N GLY A 93 -9.72 0.95 -18.03
CA GLY A 93 -8.76 2.01 -18.36
C GLY A 93 -7.44 1.95 -17.59
N GLY A 94 -7.22 0.96 -16.71
CA GLY A 94 -5.92 0.72 -16.07
C GLY A 94 -5.48 1.79 -15.08
N ARG A 95 -6.41 2.55 -14.49
CA ARG A 95 -6.08 3.62 -13.51
C ARG A 95 -5.75 3.06 -12.13
N GLY A 96 -6.27 1.89 -11.77
CA GLY A 96 -6.09 1.29 -10.45
C GLY A 96 -6.86 2.00 -9.33
N VAL A 97 -7.89 2.80 -9.65
CA VAL A 97 -8.73 3.51 -8.67
C VAL A 97 -10.17 3.06 -8.79
N LEU A 98 -10.75 2.60 -7.68
CA LEU A 98 -12.14 2.13 -7.58
C LEU A 98 -13.11 3.25 -7.18
N ALA A 99 -12.68 4.12 -6.28
CA ALA A 99 -13.45 5.26 -5.79
C ALA A 99 -12.51 6.35 -5.28
N GLU A 100 -12.94 7.61 -5.33
CA GLU A 100 -12.18 8.75 -4.81
C GLU A 100 -13.09 9.87 -4.32
N ILE A 101 -12.73 10.45 -3.19
CA ILE A 101 -13.24 11.75 -2.74
C ILE A 101 -12.25 12.80 -3.22
N THR A 102 -12.72 13.72 -4.04
CA THR A 102 -11.91 14.80 -4.65
C THR A 102 -12.24 16.18 -4.11
N SER A 103 -13.37 16.32 -3.41
CA SER A 103 -13.80 17.51 -2.68
C SER A 103 -12.98 17.72 -1.41
N ASP A 104 -12.67 18.98 -1.11
CA ASP A 104 -12.20 19.39 0.23
C ASP A 104 -13.39 19.49 1.21
N SER A 105 -14.27 18.48 1.19
CA SER A 105 -15.42 18.40 2.09
C SER A 105 -14.96 18.09 3.52
N GLU A 106 -15.72 18.55 4.51
CA GLU A 106 -15.39 18.24 5.91
C GLU A 106 -15.64 16.77 6.26
N SER A 107 -16.61 16.12 5.58
CA SER A 107 -16.95 14.71 5.75
C SER A 107 -17.60 14.18 4.47
N ASP A 108 -17.06 13.10 3.94
CA ASP A 108 -17.63 12.31 2.83
C ASP A 108 -17.29 10.83 3.06
N ASP A 109 -18.06 9.93 2.45
CA ASP A 109 -17.82 8.50 2.46
C ASP A 109 -18.02 7.87 1.07
N PHE A 110 -17.42 6.71 0.87
CA PHE A 110 -17.70 5.87 -0.30
C PHE A 110 -17.78 4.41 0.12
N VAL A 111 -18.51 3.63 -0.65
CA VAL A 111 -18.61 2.19 -0.50
C VAL A 111 -18.05 1.53 -1.76
N VAL A 112 -17.13 0.59 -1.57
CA VAL A 112 -16.57 -0.22 -2.66
C VAL A 112 -16.79 -1.71 -2.39
N GLN A 113 -17.02 -2.47 -3.45
CA GLN A 113 -17.05 -3.93 -3.40
C GLN A 113 -15.68 -4.46 -3.81
N LEU A 114 -15.09 -5.30 -2.97
CA LEU A 114 -13.80 -5.93 -3.23
C LEU A 114 -14.03 -7.40 -3.55
N ASP A 115 -13.60 -7.83 -4.73
CA ASP A 115 -13.68 -9.23 -5.16
C ASP A 115 -12.29 -9.86 -5.16
N THR A 116 -12.12 -10.89 -4.33
CA THR A 116 -10.86 -11.65 -4.24
C THR A 116 -10.49 -12.35 -5.54
N ASP A 117 -11.45 -12.67 -6.41
CA ASP A 117 -11.16 -13.28 -7.70
C ASP A 117 -10.51 -12.28 -8.66
N MET A 118 -10.76 -10.98 -8.50
CA MET A 118 -10.04 -9.94 -9.23
C MET A 118 -8.55 -9.95 -8.87
N LEU A 119 -8.20 -10.04 -7.58
CA LEU A 119 -6.79 -10.15 -7.16
C LEU A 119 -6.13 -11.41 -7.69
N LYS A 120 -6.82 -12.56 -7.66
CA LYS A 120 -6.29 -13.81 -8.20
C LYS A 120 -5.97 -13.66 -9.69
N LYS A 121 -6.87 -13.03 -10.46
CA LYS A 121 -6.67 -12.77 -11.90
C LYS A 121 -5.50 -11.83 -12.15
N ALA A 122 -5.39 -10.72 -11.42
CA ALA A 122 -4.27 -9.79 -11.56
C ALA A 122 -2.93 -10.46 -11.26
N ARG A 123 -2.82 -11.17 -10.13
CA ARG A 123 -1.63 -11.92 -9.73
C ARG A 123 -1.25 -13.01 -10.75
N ALA A 124 -2.24 -13.63 -11.39
CA ALA A 124 -2.01 -14.62 -12.44
C ALA A 124 -1.56 -13.98 -13.77
N ALA A 125 -2.10 -12.81 -14.11
CA ALA A 125 -1.75 -12.09 -15.33
C ALA A 125 -0.31 -11.57 -15.30
N PHE A 126 0.13 -11.07 -14.14
CA PHE A 126 1.50 -10.60 -13.94
C PHE A 126 2.00 -10.94 -12.53
N PRO A 127 2.69 -12.08 -12.33
CA PRO A 127 3.07 -12.55 -11.00
C PRO A 127 4.29 -11.77 -10.46
N VAL A 128 4.05 -10.56 -9.91
CA VAL A 128 5.10 -9.62 -9.47
C VAL A 128 6.15 -10.29 -8.57
N PHE A 129 5.72 -11.16 -7.66
CA PHE A 129 6.63 -11.79 -6.69
C PHE A 129 7.58 -12.81 -7.33
N GLY A 130 7.21 -13.37 -8.49
CA GLY A 130 8.07 -14.26 -9.26
C GLY A 130 9.24 -13.53 -9.94
N HIS A 131 9.21 -12.20 -10.00
CA HIS A 131 10.23 -11.38 -10.65
C HIS A 131 11.24 -10.78 -9.67
N PHE A 132 11.19 -11.14 -8.39
CA PHE A 132 12.13 -10.63 -7.40
C PHE A 132 13.54 -11.18 -7.59
N ASN A 133 14.52 -10.29 -7.44
CA ASN A 133 15.92 -10.66 -7.30
C ASN A 133 16.29 -10.68 -5.81
N ILE A 134 15.93 -11.78 -5.13
CA ILE A 134 16.11 -11.92 -3.68
C ILE A 134 17.59 -11.83 -3.29
N ASP A 135 18.48 -12.43 -4.08
CA ASP A 135 19.92 -12.39 -3.82
C ASP A 135 20.45 -10.95 -3.81
N LEU A 136 20.02 -10.12 -4.76
CA LEU A 136 20.37 -8.71 -4.78
C LEU A 136 19.86 -7.96 -3.55
N TYR A 137 18.64 -8.23 -3.09
CA TYR A 137 18.11 -7.59 -1.89
C TYR A 137 18.87 -8.03 -0.64
N VAL A 138 19.20 -9.31 -0.49
CA VAL A 138 19.98 -9.81 0.64
C VAL A 138 21.37 -9.16 0.67
N ASP A 139 22.01 -9.01 -0.49
CA ASP A 139 23.36 -8.43 -0.62
C ASP A 139 23.36 -6.90 -0.40
N ARG A 140 22.38 -6.17 -0.95
CA ARG A 140 22.46 -4.69 -1.08
C ARG A 140 21.45 -3.90 -0.29
N LEU A 141 20.35 -4.49 0.16
CA LEU A 141 19.27 -3.73 0.80
C LEU A 141 19.75 -3.10 2.11
N ALA A 142 20.50 -3.85 2.92
CA ALA A 142 21.07 -3.36 4.17
C ALA A 142 21.98 -2.14 3.93
N ASP A 143 22.85 -2.20 2.92
CA ASP A 143 23.78 -1.11 2.57
C ASP A 143 23.05 0.17 2.14
N ALA A 144 21.91 0.03 1.46
CA ALA A 144 21.09 1.18 1.05
C ALA A 144 20.50 1.95 2.25
N TYR A 145 20.25 1.27 3.36
CA TYR A 145 19.65 1.85 4.57
C TYR A 145 20.66 2.16 5.68
N LEU A 146 21.77 1.44 5.73
CA LEU A 146 22.74 1.48 6.82
C LEU A 146 24.04 2.10 6.32
N THR A 147 23.97 3.38 6.01
CA THR A 147 25.11 4.17 5.48
C THR A 147 26.30 4.29 6.44
N THR A 148 26.24 3.74 7.65
CA THR A 148 27.33 3.77 8.65
C THR A 148 27.51 2.50 9.50
N ARG A 149 26.75 1.42 9.29
CA ARG A 149 26.88 0.18 10.08
C ARG A 149 26.76 -1.06 9.22
N THR A 150 27.81 -1.88 9.21
CA THR A 150 27.77 -3.22 8.60
C THR A 150 26.82 -4.10 9.41
N VAL A 151 25.62 -4.37 8.89
CA VAL A 151 24.70 -5.36 9.47
C VAL A 151 24.81 -6.63 8.63
N LYS A 152 25.21 -7.73 9.28
CA LYS A 152 25.15 -9.06 8.67
C LYS A 152 23.68 -9.46 8.56
N VAL A 153 23.12 -9.40 7.36
CA VAL A 153 21.82 -10.02 7.07
C VAL A 153 22.02 -11.54 7.18
N ALA A 154 21.29 -12.19 8.08
CA ALA A 154 21.36 -13.64 8.23
C ALA A 154 20.87 -14.30 6.92
N THR A 155 21.68 -15.21 6.37
CA THR A 155 21.31 -15.96 5.17
C THR A 155 20.11 -16.87 5.43
N PRO A 156 19.20 -17.06 4.46
CA PRO A 156 17.96 -17.81 4.65
C PRO A 156 18.15 -19.34 4.63
N VAL A 157 19.22 -19.85 5.27
CA VAL A 157 19.49 -21.29 5.41
C VAL A 157 19.35 -21.69 6.87
N GLU A 158 18.13 -21.61 7.42
CA GLU A 158 17.81 -22.24 8.71
C GLU A 158 16.30 -22.44 8.95
N ARG A 159 15.50 -22.58 7.88
CA ARG A 159 14.12 -23.11 7.98
C ARG A 159 13.97 -24.41 7.19
N ARG A 160 14.71 -25.43 7.62
CA ARG A 160 14.34 -26.83 7.42
C ARG A 160 14.64 -27.59 8.71
N ARG A 161 13.61 -27.76 9.53
CA ARG A 161 13.32 -28.94 10.35
C ARG A 161 11.91 -28.80 10.91
#